data_AF-A0A917VI67-F1
#
_entry.id   AF-A0A917VI67-F1
#
_cell.length_a   1.000
_cell.length_b   1.000
_cell.length_c   1.000
_cell.angle_alpha   90.00
_cell.angle_beta   90.00
_cell.angle_gamma   90.00
#
_symmetry.space_group_name_H-M   'P 1'
#
loop_
_entity.id
_entity.type
_entity.pdbx_description
1 polymer ?
#
loop_
_entity_poly.entity_id
_entity_poly.type
_entity_poly.pdbx_seq_one_letter_code
_entity_poly.pdbx_strand_id
1 'polypeptide(L)'
;MTEAEALARVEQLINGTVAVLDPKPQLEVVPTSMENSECGSDGDAEGRISVGREYYLRGIPKGRIDSVAQQVKRYWDQQGYRVEGVSKSGRSITARSAPDDFFLALGAAGDDALVIGASSTCVLPN
;
A
#
# COMPACT_ATOMS: atom_id res chain seq x y z
N MET A 1 -14.96 9.70 -7.59
CA MET A 1 -14.61 8.77 -6.50
C MET A 1 -14.79 9.52 -5.21
N THR A 2 -15.58 8.96 -4.30
CA THR A 2 -15.81 9.50 -2.96
C THR A 2 -14.77 8.95 -1.98
N GLU A 3 -14.73 9.49 -0.75
CA GLU A 3 -13.89 8.95 0.33
C GLU A 3 -14.15 7.45 0.56
N ALA A 4 -15.43 7.06 0.65
CA ALA A 4 -15.81 5.68 0.94
C ALA A 4 -15.39 4.72 -0.19
N GLU A 5 -15.55 5.13 -1.45
CA GLU A 5 -15.08 4.36 -2.60
C GLU A 5 -13.56 4.22 -2.62
N ALA A 6 -12.85 5.31 -2.32
CA ALA A 6 -11.39 5.31 -2.23
C ALA A 6 -10.89 4.40 -1.11
N LEU A 7 -11.50 4.47 0.08
CA LEU A 7 -11.17 3.61 1.21
C LEU A 7 -11.40 2.13 0.89
N ALA A 8 -12.57 1.80 0.32
CA ALA A 8 -12.87 0.43 -0.07
C ALA A 8 -11.85 -0.10 -1.09
N ARG A 9 -11.39 0.75 -2.00
CA ARG A 9 -10.37 0.40 -2.99
C ARG A 9 -8.99 0.21 -2.36
N VAL A 10 -8.58 1.08 -1.44
CA VAL A 10 -7.34 0.93 -0.65
C VAL A 10 -7.32 -0.43 0.05
N GLU A 11 -8.40 -0.76 0.75
CA GLU A 11 -8.53 -2.05 1.46
C GLU A 11 -8.49 -3.23 0.49
N GLN A 12 -9.13 -3.12 -0.67
CA GLN A 12 -9.09 -4.16 -1.69
C GLN A 12 -7.66 -4.41 -2.21
N LEU A 13 -6.89 -3.35 -2.47
CA LEU A 13 -5.51 -3.45 -2.97
C LEU A 13 -4.58 -4.12 -1.94
N ILE A 14 -4.70 -3.73 -0.67
CA ILE A 14 -3.92 -4.29 0.43
C ILE A 14 -4.32 -5.76 0.64
N ASN A 15 -5.61 -6.05 0.80
CA ASN A 15 -6.08 -7.41 1.06
C ASN A 15 -5.80 -8.35 -0.12
N GLY A 16 -5.90 -7.88 -1.36
CA GLY A 16 -5.53 -8.65 -2.55
C GLY A 16 -4.05 -9.02 -2.56
N THR A 17 -3.17 -8.09 -2.17
CA THR A 17 -1.74 -8.35 -2.05
C THR A 17 -1.43 -9.32 -0.92
N VAL A 18 -2.06 -9.15 0.24
CA VAL A 18 -1.89 -10.01 1.41
C VAL A 18 -2.47 -11.41 1.17
N ALA A 19 -3.49 -11.53 0.31
CA ALA A 19 -4.15 -12.80 -0.05
C ALA A 19 -3.16 -13.86 -0.50
N VAL A 20 -2.14 -13.47 -1.27
CA VAL A 20 -1.22 -14.36 -1.96
C VAL A 20 0.10 -14.62 -1.23
N LEU A 21 0.30 -14.03 -0.04
CA LEU A 21 1.57 -14.14 0.68
C LEU A 21 1.67 -15.45 1.48
N ASP A 22 2.83 -16.10 1.34
CA ASP A 22 3.26 -17.26 2.13
C ASP A 22 4.65 -17.03 2.77
N PRO A 23 4.77 -17.07 4.11
CA PRO A 23 3.71 -17.33 5.08
C PRO A 23 2.69 -16.20 5.15
N LYS A 24 1.45 -16.55 5.49
CA LYS A 24 0.35 -15.60 5.63
C LYS A 24 0.63 -14.65 6.81
N PRO A 25 0.83 -13.34 6.58
CA PRO A 25 1.06 -12.43 7.67
C PRO A 25 -0.24 -12.09 8.41
N GLN A 26 -0.10 -11.67 9.66
CA GLN A 26 -1.15 -10.96 10.38
C GLN A 26 -1.00 -9.46 10.09
N LEU A 27 -2.12 -8.78 9.83
CA LEU A 27 -2.13 -7.34 9.63
C LEU A 27 -2.29 -6.63 10.97
N GLU A 28 -1.31 -5.82 11.32
CA GLU A 28 -1.37 -4.91 12.47
C GLU A 28 -1.42 -3.47 11.96
N VAL A 29 -2.45 -2.73 12.37
CA VAL A 29 -2.71 -1.36 11.93
C VAL A 29 -1.53 -0.44 12.29
N VAL A 30 -1.11 0.40 11.35
CA VAL A 30 -0.26 1.57 11.63
C VAL A 30 -1.19 2.74 12.00
N PRO A 31 -1.29 3.16 13.28
CA PRO A 31 -2.33 4.10 13.71
C PRO A 31 -2.30 5.45 12.98
N THR A 32 -1.10 5.94 12.64
CA THR A 32 -0.90 7.21 11.93
C THR A 32 -1.39 7.20 10.48
N SER A 33 -1.69 6.02 9.92
CA SER A 33 -2.21 5.89 8.54
C SER A 33 -3.74 5.89 8.47
N MET A 34 -4.44 5.99 9.61
CA MET A 34 -5.91 5.93 9.63
C MET A 34 -6.57 7.27 9.33
N GLU A 35 -5.84 8.37 9.47
CA GLU A 35 -6.31 9.72 9.18
C GLU A 35 -6.14 10.04 7.69
N ASN A 36 -7.13 10.73 7.12
CA ASN A 36 -7.03 11.21 5.74
C ASN A 36 -6.04 12.36 5.67
N SER A 37 -5.32 12.46 4.55
CA SER A 37 -4.37 13.55 4.32
C SER A 37 -4.96 14.58 3.35
N GLU A 38 -4.84 15.86 3.67
CA GLU A 38 -5.23 16.93 2.75
C GLU A 38 -4.35 16.92 1.50
N CYS A 39 -4.99 17.08 0.34
CA CYS A 39 -4.27 17.28 -0.90
C CYS A 39 -3.87 18.75 -1.05
N GLY A 40 -2.56 19.01 -1.10
CA GLY A 40 -1.85 20.27 -1.43
C GLY A 40 -2.61 21.61 -1.44
N SER A 41 -2.05 22.60 -0.76
CA SER A 41 -2.51 24.01 -0.63
C SER A 41 -2.53 24.86 -1.92
N ASP A 42 -2.32 24.28 -3.10
CA ASP A 42 -2.25 24.98 -4.38
C ASP A 42 -3.60 24.96 -5.10
N GLY A 43 -4.50 25.88 -4.72
CA GLY A 43 -5.57 26.50 -5.52
C GLY A 43 -6.73 25.63 -6.07
N ASP A 44 -6.47 24.41 -6.51
CA ASP A 44 -7.41 23.50 -7.18
C ASP A 44 -7.80 22.28 -6.31
N ALA A 45 -7.25 22.19 -5.09
CA ALA A 45 -7.45 21.07 -4.17
C ALA A 45 -8.13 21.46 -2.84
N GLU A 46 -8.67 22.68 -2.72
CA GLU A 46 -9.43 23.11 -1.53
C GLU A 46 -10.51 22.07 -1.18
N GLY A 47 -10.34 21.41 -0.04
CA GLY A 47 -11.26 20.41 0.50
C GLY A 47 -11.13 18.99 -0.06
N ARG A 48 -10.16 18.70 -0.94
CA ARG A 48 -9.88 17.32 -1.39
C ARG A 48 -8.97 16.59 -0.43
N ILE A 49 -9.22 15.30 -0.30
CA ILE A 49 -8.45 14.42 0.59
C ILE A 49 -7.84 13.27 -0.19
N SER A 50 -6.78 12.70 0.35
CA SER A 50 -6.29 11.38 -0.01
C SER A 50 -6.53 10.44 1.16
N VAL A 51 -7.00 9.24 0.84
CA VAL A 51 -7.24 8.18 1.82
C VAL A 51 -6.13 7.16 1.66
N GLY A 52 -5.45 6.83 2.75
CA GLY A 52 -4.43 5.80 2.77
C GLY A 52 -4.64 4.85 3.93
N ARG A 53 -4.08 3.65 3.85
CA ARG A 53 -3.97 2.71 4.97
C ARG A 53 -2.62 2.02 4.90
N GLU A 54 -2.03 1.77 6.06
CA GLU A 54 -0.80 1.01 6.21
C GLU A 54 -0.94 -0.05 7.31
N TYR A 55 -0.30 -1.19 7.09
CA TYR A 55 -0.28 -2.32 8.00
C TYR A 55 1.12 -2.90 8.13
N TYR A 56 1.55 -3.17 9.36
CA TYR A 56 2.67 -4.05 9.61
C TYR A 56 2.27 -5.49 9.23
N LEU A 57 3.12 -6.16 8.46
CA LEU A 57 3.02 -7.57 8.13
C LEU A 57 3.72 -8.40 9.21
N ARG A 58 2.96 -8.83 10.21
CA ARG A 58 3.47 -9.59 11.37
C ARG A 58 3.47 -11.10 11.12
N GLY A 59 4.30 -11.81 11.87
CA GLY A 59 4.36 -13.28 11.83
C GLY A 59 5.17 -13.85 10.66
N ILE A 60 5.83 -13.00 9.86
CA ILE A 60 6.76 -13.46 8.81
C ILE A 60 8.09 -13.84 9.49
N PRO A 61 8.57 -15.09 9.36
CA PRO A 61 9.90 -15.46 9.83
C PRO A 61 10.98 -14.62 9.14
N LYS A 62 12.00 -14.19 9.87
CA LYS A 62 13.09 -13.33 9.35
C LYS A 62 13.70 -13.84 8.03
N GLY A 63 13.97 -15.14 7.95
CA GLY A 63 14.52 -15.80 6.76
C GLY A 63 13.56 -15.88 5.55
N ARG A 64 12.32 -15.39 5.69
CA ARG A 64 11.29 -15.37 4.64
C ARG A 64 10.92 -13.96 4.18
N ILE A 65 11.44 -12.91 4.80
CA ILE A 65 11.12 -11.50 4.45
C ILE A 65 11.38 -11.22 2.96
N ASP A 66 12.56 -11.61 2.46
CA ASP A 66 12.92 -11.39 1.05
C ASP A 66 12.00 -12.15 0.10
N SER A 67 11.63 -13.38 0.47
CA SER A 67 10.69 -14.18 -0.30
C SER A 67 9.28 -13.57 -0.32
N VAL A 68 8.82 -12.99 0.78
CA VAL A 68 7.53 -12.29 0.84
C VAL A 68 7.56 -11.02 -0.01
N ALA A 69 8.63 -10.22 0.05
CA ALA A 69 8.76 -9.03 -0.80
C ALA A 69 8.75 -9.39 -2.30
N GLN A 70 9.40 -10.48 -2.69
CA GLN A 70 9.34 -11.00 -4.06
C GLN A 70 7.93 -11.46 -4.47
N GLN A 71 7.15 -12.04 -3.56
CA GLN A 71 5.76 -12.41 -3.83
C GLN A 71 4.89 -11.18 -4.08
N VAL A 72 5.06 -10.13 -3.27
CA VAL A 72 4.39 -8.83 -3.47
C VAL A 72 4.71 -8.29 -4.86
N LYS A 73 6.00 -8.20 -5.22
CA LYS A 73 6.42 -7.72 -6.55
C LYS A 73 5.75 -8.51 -7.67
N ARG A 74 5.84 -9.84 -7.59
CA ARG A 74 5.29 -10.74 -8.62
C ARG A 74 3.78 -10.55 -8.76
N TYR A 75 3.07 -10.43 -7.65
CA TYR A 75 1.63 -10.22 -7.66
C TYR A 75 1.26 -8.89 -8.32
N TRP A 76 1.95 -7.79 -7.97
CA TRP A 76 1.73 -6.49 -8.59
C TRP A 76 2.02 -6.51 -10.09
N ASP A 77 3.11 -7.15 -10.52
CA ASP A 77 3.42 -7.33 -11.95
C ASP A 77 2.27 -8.10 -12.66
N GLN A 78 1.75 -9.17 -12.03
CA GLN A 78 0.66 -9.99 -12.58
C GLN A 78 -0.69 -9.25 -12.66
N GLN A 79 -0.96 -8.33 -11.74
CA GLN A 79 -2.14 -7.47 -11.79
C GLN A 79 -2.00 -6.33 -12.81
N GLY A 80 -0.85 -6.19 -13.46
CA GLY A 80 -0.58 -5.11 -14.40
C GLY A 80 -0.32 -3.76 -13.71
N TYR A 81 0.02 -3.77 -12.42
CA TYR A 81 0.40 -2.56 -11.70
C TYR A 81 1.75 -2.06 -12.21
N ARG A 82 1.91 -0.75 -12.28
CA ARG A 82 3.13 -0.12 -12.75
C ARG A 82 4.11 0.01 -11.59
N VAL A 83 5.09 -0.88 -11.50
CA VAL A 83 6.17 -0.77 -10.51
C VAL A 83 7.04 0.44 -10.84
N GLU A 84 7.13 1.39 -9.91
CA GLU A 84 7.87 2.65 -10.08
C GLU A 84 9.27 2.59 -9.45
N GLY A 85 9.46 1.77 -8.43
CA GLY A 85 10.72 1.66 -7.73
C GLY A 85 10.88 0.36 -6.96
N VAL A 86 12.12 -0.13 -6.90
CA VAL A 86 12.53 -1.28 -6.06
C VAL A 86 13.87 -0.93 -5.42
N SER A 87 13.98 -1.05 -4.11
CA SER A 87 15.24 -0.83 -3.40
C SER A 87 16.27 -1.93 -3.71
N LYS A 88 17.56 -1.68 -3.45
CA LYS A 88 18.64 -2.66 -3.68
C LYS A 88 18.42 -3.98 -2.92
N SER A 89 17.79 -3.94 -1.74
CA SER A 89 17.45 -5.14 -0.97
C SER A 89 16.22 -5.87 -1.50
N GLY A 90 15.43 -5.25 -2.38
CA GLY A 90 14.14 -5.76 -2.83
C GLY A 90 13.03 -5.69 -1.77
N ARG A 91 13.32 -5.16 -0.58
CA ARG A 91 12.37 -5.06 0.55
C ARG A 91 11.51 -3.80 0.55
N SER A 92 11.83 -2.87 -0.35
CA SER A 92 10.99 -1.69 -0.57
C SER A 92 10.59 -1.64 -2.03
N ILE A 93 9.30 -1.57 -2.30
CA ILE A 93 8.72 -1.57 -3.63
C ILE A 93 7.63 -0.51 -3.66
N THR A 94 7.63 0.34 -4.68
CA THR A 94 6.53 1.28 -4.95
C THR A 94 5.90 0.97 -6.29
N ALA A 95 4.59 1.13 -6.38
CA ALA A 95 3.84 0.88 -7.61
C ALA A 95 2.60 1.78 -7.71
N ARG A 96 2.02 1.83 -8.91
CA ARG A 96 0.69 2.40 -9.19
C ARG A 96 -0.26 1.31 -9.64
N SER A 97 -1.45 1.26 -9.07
CA SER A 97 -2.51 0.40 -9.59
C SER A 97 -2.96 0.86 -10.98
N ALA A 98 -3.56 -0.05 -11.73
CA ALA A 98 -4.23 0.26 -12.98
C ALA A 98 -5.69 -0.23 -12.90
N PRO A 99 -6.66 0.50 -13.48
CA PRO A 99 -6.52 1.76 -14.22
C PRO A 99 -6.54 3.04 -13.35
N ASP A 100 -6.62 2.90 -12.03
CA ASP A 100 -7.02 3.94 -11.08
C ASP A 100 -5.86 4.71 -10.41
N ASP A 101 -4.60 4.33 -10.67
CA ASP A 101 -3.38 5.06 -10.30
C ASP A 101 -3.19 5.28 -8.77
N PHE A 102 -3.79 4.43 -7.95
CA PHE A 102 -3.56 4.42 -6.51
C PHE A 102 -2.11 4.05 -6.25
N PHE A 103 -1.50 4.74 -5.29
CA PHE A 103 -0.15 4.44 -4.86
C PHE A 103 -0.15 3.17 -4.01
N LEU A 104 0.81 2.27 -4.24
CA LEU A 104 1.08 1.13 -3.40
C LEU A 104 2.54 1.18 -2.93
N ALA A 105 2.76 0.81 -1.68
CA ALA A 105 4.08 0.73 -1.10
C ALA A 105 4.23 -0.55 -0.27
N LEU A 106 5.36 -1.22 -0.48
CA LEU A 106 5.94 -2.15 0.46
C LEU A 106 7.21 -1.50 0.98
N GLY A 107 7.44 -1.55 2.28
CA GLY A 107 8.65 -1.04 2.91
C GLY A 107 9.12 -1.94 4.03
N ALA A 108 10.40 -1.83 4.40
CA ALA A 108 10.91 -2.41 5.63
C ALA A 108 10.57 -1.50 6.82
N ALA A 109 10.05 -2.09 7.90
CA ALA A 109 9.92 -1.45 9.20
C ALA A 109 10.83 -2.14 10.21
N GLY A 110 11.89 -1.43 10.61
CA GLY A 110 12.93 -2.00 11.46
C GLY A 110 13.59 -3.24 10.85
N ASP A 111 14.24 -4.04 11.70
CA ASP A 111 15.10 -5.14 11.22
C ASP A 111 14.32 -6.35 10.70
N ASP A 112 13.04 -6.51 11.07
CA ASP A 112 12.33 -7.79 10.88
C ASP A 112 10.86 -7.69 10.46
N ALA A 113 10.36 -6.51 10.11
CA ALA A 113 8.98 -6.37 9.64
C ALA A 113 8.91 -5.69 8.28
N LEU A 114 7.87 -6.04 7.53
CA LEU A 114 7.47 -5.29 6.35
C LEU A 114 6.23 -4.47 6.70
N VAL A 115 6.07 -3.32 6.05
CA VAL A 115 4.84 -2.53 6.04
C VAL A 115 4.31 -2.55 4.62
N ILE A 116 3.02 -2.80 4.48
CA ILE A 116 2.30 -2.60 3.23
C ILE A 116 1.36 -1.42 3.39
N GLY A 117 1.26 -0.60 2.36
CA GLY A 117 0.31 0.49 2.30
C GLY A 117 -0.24 0.70 0.91
N ALA A 118 -1.40 1.34 0.85
CA ALA A 118 -1.93 1.91 -0.37
C ALA A 118 -2.61 3.25 -0.06
N SER A 119 -2.59 4.16 -1.02
CA SER A 119 -3.29 5.44 -0.93
C SER A 119 -3.91 5.85 -2.26
N SER A 120 -5.05 6.53 -2.16
CA SER A 120 -5.77 7.06 -3.31
C SER A 120 -5.07 8.27 -3.91
N THR A 121 -5.43 8.58 -5.16
CA THR A 121 -5.32 9.95 -5.65
C THR A 121 -6.24 10.88 -4.83
N CYS A 122 -6.18 12.19 -5.07
CA CYS A 122 -7.09 13.14 -4.43
C CYS A 122 -8.55 12.87 -4.83
N VAL A 123 -9.42 12.76 -3.83
CA VAL A 123 -10.86 12.50 -3.97
C VAL A 123 -11.69 13.55 -3.24
N LEU A 124 -12.98 13.60 -3.56
CA LEU A 124 -13.93 14.42 -2.82
C LEU A 124 -14.30 13.69 -1.51
N PRO A 125 -14.47 14.41 -0.38
CA PRO A 125 -14.82 13.81 0.91
C PRO A 125 -16.26 13.27 0.97
N ASN A 126 -17.14 13.67 0.04
CA ASN A 126 -18.55 13.24 -0.04
C ASN A 126 -18.81 12.32 -1.23
#